data_AF-X0VGM2-F1
#
_entry.id   AF-X0VGM2-F1
#
_cell.length_a   1.000
_cell.length_b   1.000
_cell.length_c   1.000
_cell.angle_alpha   90.00
_cell.angle_beta   90.00
_cell.angle_gamma   90.00
#
_symmetry.space_group_name_H-M   'P 1'
#
loop_
_entity.id
_entity.type
_entity.pdbx_description
1 polymer ?
#
loop_
_entity_poly.entity_id
_entity_poly.type
_entity_poly.pdbx_seq_one_letter_code
_entity_poly.pdbx_strand_id
1 'polypeptide(L)'
;LGTVPVAEDGSAYFEVPCDRFVYFQLLDENKMMVQSMRSGTIVQSGETTGCVGCHENRLGAPAQLNRKIPMALQRPLSKLRGWRGKPRLFNYIKEVQPIFDKHCVSCHDYNKDEGKKLNLAGDRTSTFNTSYNELWRKKYISSIGAGPFETQQAYSWGSHASKLVKVIRAGHYDIKLTKAEFETIVTWIDLNGPYYPRYDSAYPDNLAGRCPFNNKQIERLSELTGIPFVKLAAHNNNSGPQLSFDRPHLSPCLAKFKDPSNPKYMEAL
;
A
#
# COMPACT_ATOMS: atom_id res chain seq x y z
N LEU A 1 -5.67 10.26 -9.13
CA LEU A 1 -6.23 11.28 -10.06
C LEU A 1 -5.20 12.36 -10.35
N GLY A 2 -4.67 13.04 -9.34
CA GLY A 2 -3.54 13.93 -9.47
C GLY A 2 -3.42 14.85 -8.27
N THR A 3 -2.56 15.85 -8.37
CA THR A 3 -2.37 16.87 -7.32
C THR A 3 -2.75 18.26 -7.83
N VAL A 4 -3.10 19.13 -6.89
CA VAL A 4 -3.34 20.56 -7.08
C VAL A 4 -2.61 21.35 -5.99
N PRO A 5 -2.27 22.63 -6.24
CA PRO A 5 -1.62 23.47 -5.23
C PRO A 5 -2.61 23.89 -4.14
N VAL A 6 -2.12 23.91 -2.90
CA VAL A 6 -2.74 24.58 -1.75
C VAL A 6 -2.16 26.00 -1.68
N ALA A 7 -3.01 27.00 -1.47
CA ALA A 7 -2.58 28.39 -1.31
C ALA A 7 -1.96 28.62 0.07
N GLU A 8 -1.26 29.75 0.25
CA GLU A 8 -0.55 30.07 1.50
C GLU A 8 -1.47 30.18 2.71
N ASP A 9 -2.73 30.58 2.51
CA ASP A 9 -3.77 30.61 3.54
C ASP A 9 -4.41 29.23 3.83
N GLY A 10 -3.88 28.15 3.23
CA GLY A 10 -4.37 26.78 3.38
C GLY A 10 -5.56 26.44 2.48
N SER A 11 -6.07 27.38 1.69
CA SER A 11 -7.23 27.13 0.81
C SER A 11 -6.86 26.39 -0.48
N ALA A 12 -7.81 25.61 -1.00
CA ALA A 12 -7.68 24.92 -2.29
C ALA A 12 -8.99 25.03 -3.09
N TYR A 13 -8.87 25.27 -4.40
CA TYR A 13 -10.00 25.37 -5.32
C TYR A 13 -9.65 24.75 -6.67
N PHE A 14 -10.37 23.69 -7.05
CA PHE A 14 -10.00 22.83 -8.17
C PHE A 14 -11.17 22.02 -8.73
N GLU A 15 -11.02 21.54 -9.96
CA GLU A 15 -11.96 20.62 -10.61
C GLU A 15 -11.64 19.15 -10.28
N VAL A 16 -12.69 18.34 -10.18
CA VAL A 16 -12.61 16.88 -10.06
C VAL A 16 -13.47 16.22 -11.16
N PRO A 17 -13.20 14.95 -11.53
CA PRO A 17 -14.09 14.22 -12.44
C PRO A 17 -15.50 14.12 -11.86
N CYS A 18 -16.52 14.42 -12.66
CA CYS A 18 -17.91 14.24 -12.27
C CYS A 18 -18.27 12.76 -12.13
N ASP A 19 -19.29 12.47 -11.31
CA ASP A 19 -19.86 11.13 -11.11
C ASP A 19 -18.83 10.06 -10.70
N ARG A 20 -17.76 10.52 -10.05
CA ARG A 20 -16.66 9.67 -9.59
C ARG A 20 -16.45 9.84 -8.11
N PHE A 21 -16.34 8.71 -7.40
CA PHE A 21 -15.93 8.71 -6.01
C PHE A 21 -14.48 9.20 -5.89
N VAL A 22 -14.30 10.29 -5.16
CA VAL A 22 -13.00 10.91 -4.90
C VAL A 22 -12.82 11.12 -3.40
N TYR A 23 -11.57 11.05 -2.97
CA TYR A 23 -11.15 11.47 -1.62
C TYR A 23 -9.89 12.32 -1.76
N PHE A 24 -9.60 13.10 -0.73
CA PHE A 24 -8.51 14.07 -0.74
C PHE A 24 -7.46 13.72 0.30
N GLN A 25 -6.21 13.98 -0.04
CA GLN A 25 -5.07 13.90 0.86
C GLN A 25 -4.32 15.22 0.83
N LEU A 26 -4.05 15.76 2.01
CA LEU A 26 -3.13 16.89 2.15
C LEU A 26 -1.71 16.35 2.12
N LEU A 27 -0.85 16.94 1.29
CA LEU A 27 0.52 16.51 1.07
C LEU A 27 1.50 17.60 1.50
N ASP A 28 2.65 17.19 2.02
CA ASP A 28 3.78 18.09 2.29
C ASP A 28 4.59 18.42 1.01
N GLU A 29 5.67 19.19 1.18
CA GLU A 29 6.63 19.53 0.11
C GLU A 29 7.30 18.30 -0.54
N ASN A 30 7.40 17.19 0.19
CA ASN A 30 7.99 15.92 -0.25
C ASN A 30 6.95 14.97 -0.88
N LYS A 31 5.71 15.44 -1.06
CA LYS A 31 4.57 14.65 -1.56
C LYS A 31 4.19 13.49 -0.64
N MET A 32 4.48 13.61 0.65
CA MET A 32 4.07 12.68 1.68
C MET A 32 2.76 13.15 2.31
N MET A 33 1.88 12.21 2.63
CA MET A 33 0.56 12.51 3.20
C MET A 33 0.66 13.04 4.64
N VAL A 34 0.18 14.26 4.84
CA VAL A 34 -0.04 14.88 6.16
C VAL A 34 -1.32 14.34 6.79
N GLN A 35 -2.41 14.31 6.00
CA GLN A 35 -3.73 13.88 6.44
C GLN A 35 -4.53 13.33 5.26
N SER A 36 -5.41 12.36 5.51
CA SER A 36 -6.31 11.80 4.52
C SER A 36 -7.77 11.98 4.92
N MET A 37 -8.59 12.38 3.96
CA MET A 37 -10.00 12.04 4.00
C MET A 37 -10.12 10.51 3.94
N ARG A 38 -10.75 9.93 4.96
CA ARG A 38 -11.00 8.47 5.05
C ARG A 38 -12.44 8.08 4.72
N SER A 39 -13.20 9.06 4.25
CA SER A 39 -14.42 8.93 3.47
C SER A 39 -14.14 9.37 2.03
N GLY A 40 -15.18 9.62 1.25
CA GLY A 40 -15.05 10.32 -0.03
C GLY A 40 -16.33 11.05 -0.37
N THR A 41 -16.32 11.69 -1.52
CA THR A 41 -17.46 12.42 -2.06
C THR A 41 -17.61 12.13 -3.56
N ILE A 42 -18.75 12.50 -4.11
CA ILE A 42 -19.06 12.49 -5.54
C ILE A 42 -19.61 13.88 -5.86
N VAL A 43 -19.19 14.45 -6.98
CA VAL A 43 -19.66 15.76 -7.44
C VAL A 43 -20.31 15.57 -8.82
N GLN A 44 -21.50 16.14 -9.00
CA GLN A 44 -22.25 16.12 -10.26
C GLN A 44 -21.66 17.09 -11.28
N SER A 45 -22.00 16.92 -12.55
CA SER A 45 -21.58 17.87 -13.61
C SER A 45 -22.12 19.28 -13.31
N GLY A 46 -21.23 20.26 -13.20
CA GLY A 46 -21.56 21.65 -12.90
C GLY A 46 -21.81 21.96 -11.42
N GLU A 47 -21.78 20.95 -10.54
CA GLU A 47 -21.92 21.15 -9.11
C GLU A 47 -20.65 21.78 -8.51
N THR A 48 -20.82 22.72 -7.60
CA THR A 48 -19.74 23.27 -6.75
C THR A 48 -20.00 22.87 -5.31
N THR A 49 -19.07 22.14 -4.71
CA THR A 49 -19.11 21.74 -3.30
C THR A 49 -17.89 22.30 -2.55
N GLY A 50 -18.05 22.58 -1.26
CA GLY A 50 -16.99 23.13 -0.42
C GLY A 50 -17.03 22.54 0.99
N CYS A 51 -15.88 22.53 1.67
CA CYS A 51 -15.75 22.13 3.06
C CYS A 51 -15.01 23.22 3.86
N VAL A 52 -15.31 23.31 5.16
CA VAL A 52 -14.65 24.28 6.05
C VAL A 52 -13.18 23.92 6.29
N GLY A 53 -12.87 22.62 6.36
CA GLY A 53 -11.53 22.11 6.58
C GLY A 53 -11.47 20.58 6.51
N CYS A 54 -10.28 20.02 6.63
CA CYS A 54 -10.05 18.58 6.58
C CYS A 54 -10.61 17.90 7.83
N HIS A 55 -11.80 17.30 7.70
CA HIS A 55 -12.54 16.63 8.78
C HIS A 55 -13.18 17.56 9.82
N GLU A 56 -13.46 18.81 9.43
CA GLU A 56 -14.31 19.73 10.17
C GLU A 56 -15.79 19.35 10.10
N ASN A 57 -16.63 19.98 10.93
CA ASN A 57 -18.08 19.71 10.95
C ASN A 57 -18.71 20.01 9.58
N ARG A 58 -19.25 18.98 8.93
CA ARG A 58 -19.87 19.05 7.59
C ARG A 58 -21.11 19.95 7.51
N LEU A 59 -21.79 20.17 8.63
CA LEU A 59 -22.96 21.05 8.74
C LEU A 59 -22.59 22.44 9.28
N GLY A 60 -21.31 22.64 9.61
CA GLY A 60 -20.79 23.92 10.06
C GLY A 60 -20.66 24.87 8.87
N ALA A 61 -21.20 26.08 9.02
CA ALA A 61 -20.76 27.19 8.18
C ALA A 61 -19.35 27.62 8.62
N PRO A 62 -18.48 28.04 7.69
CA PRO A 62 -17.19 28.59 8.06
C PRO A 62 -17.40 29.79 8.98
N ALA A 63 -16.64 29.84 10.09
CA ALA A 63 -16.72 30.95 11.01
C ALA A 63 -16.38 32.26 10.28
N GLN A 64 -17.19 33.31 10.46
CA GLN A 64 -16.96 34.63 9.86
C GLN A 64 -15.80 35.40 10.51
N LEU A 65 -14.72 34.71 10.86
CA LEU A 65 -13.67 35.29 11.70
C LEU A 65 -12.79 36.30 10.97
N ASN A 66 -12.82 36.35 9.62
CA ASN A 66 -12.25 37.43 8.82
C ASN A 66 -12.87 37.46 7.42
N ARG A 67 -13.40 38.62 6.97
CA ARG A 67 -14.03 38.86 5.65
C ARG A 67 -13.13 38.62 4.41
N LYS A 68 -12.01 37.91 4.53
CA LYS A 68 -11.10 37.68 3.41
C LYS A 68 -11.58 36.47 2.60
N ILE A 69 -11.85 36.70 1.32
CA ILE A 69 -12.10 35.64 0.35
C ILE A 69 -10.87 34.72 0.33
N PRO A 70 -11.02 33.39 0.49
CA PRO A 70 -9.90 32.45 0.40
C PRO A 70 -9.06 32.67 -0.86
N MET A 71 -7.73 32.68 -0.73
CA MET A 71 -6.79 32.97 -1.82
C MET A 71 -7.02 32.07 -3.03
N ALA A 72 -7.38 30.80 -2.82
CA ALA A 72 -7.66 29.88 -3.91
C ALA A 72 -8.91 30.26 -4.74
N LEU A 73 -9.88 30.96 -4.16
CA LEU A 73 -11.07 31.46 -4.86
C LEU A 73 -10.83 32.76 -5.63
N GLN A 74 -9.71 33.45 -5.37
CA GLN A 74 -9.34 34.68 -6.08
C GLN A 74 -8.66 34.41 -7.43
N ARG A 75 -8.48 33.14 -7.79
CA ARG A 75 -7.87 32.69 -9.04
C ARG A 75 -8.75 31.65 -9.72
N PRO A 76 -8.58 31.40 -11.03
CA PRO A 76 -9.27 30.31 -11.71
C PRO A 76 -9.02 28.97 -11.02
N LEU A 77 -10.01 28.07 -11.09
CA LEU A 77 -9.91 26.72 -10.55
C LEU A 77 -8.66 26.00 -11.08
N SER A 78 -8.01 25.25 -10.20
CA SER A 78 -6.83 24.46 -10.58
C SER A 78 -7.26 23.15 -11.23
N LYS A 79 -6.52 22.74 -12.26
CA LYS A 79 -6.67 21.42 -12.89
C LYS A 79 -5.77 20.38 -12.22
N LEU A 80 -6.24 19.15 -12.12
CA LEU A 80 -5.45 18.03 -11.62
C LEU A 80 -4.28 17.74 -12.56
N ARG A 81 -3.06 17.71 -12.03
CA ARG A 81 -1.82 17.49 -12.82
C ARG A 81 -1.47 16.02 -13.07
N GLY A 82 -2.40 15.10 -12.83
CA GLY A 82 -2.12 13.66 -12.93
C GLY A 82 -1.19 13.15 -11.83
N TRP A 83 -0.85 11.86 -11.91
CA TRP A 83 0.20 11.22 -11.11
C TRP A 83 0.94 10.24 -12.01
N ARG A 84 2.17 10.59 -12.41
CA ARG A 84 3.02 9.82 -13.33
C ARG A 84 2.29 9.32 -14.59
N GLY A 85 1.83 10.27 -15.43
CA GLY A 85 1.12 9.98 -16.67
C GLY A 85 -0.39 9.88 -16.49
N LYS A 86 -1.05 9.12 -17.38
CA LYS A 86 -2.52 8.99 -17.39
C LYS A 86 -3.02 8.30 -16.11
N PRO A 87 -4.20 8.71 -15.58
CA PRO A 87 -4.82 8.04 -14.44
C PRO A 87 -5.03 6.54 -14.70
N ARG A 88 -4.65 5.72 -13.72
CA ARG A 88 -4.78 4.26 -13.74
C ARG A 88 -4.97 3.73 -12.32
N LEU A 89 -5.39 2.47 -12.22
CA LEU A 89 -5.46 1.77 -10.94
C LEU A 89 -4.06 1.43 -10.45
N PHE A 90 -3.78 1.68 -9.17
CA PHE A 90 -2.47 1.42 -8.58
C PHE A 90 -2.24 -0.09 -8.44
N ASN A 91 -1.08 -0.57 -8.87
CA ASN A 91 -0.72 -1.99 -8.79
C ASN A 91 0.66 -2.13 -8.17
N TYR A 92 0.76 -2.78 -7.01
CA TYR A 92 2.02 -2.92 -6.27
C TYR A 92 3.14 -3.57 -7.10
N ILE A 93 2.81 -4.65 -7.82
CA ILE A 93 3.78 -5.40 -8.64
C ILE A 93 4.30 -4.56 -9.81
N LYS A 94 3.47 -3.66 -10.36
CA LYS A 94 3.88 -2.82 -11.49
C LYS A 94 4.59 -1.54 -11.06
N GLU A 95 4.23 -0.98 -9.92
CA GLU A 95 4.68 0.34 -9.50
C GLU A 95 5.82 0.28 -8.47
N VAL A 96 5.71 -0.60 -7.47
CA VAL A 96 6.59 -0.59 -6.28
C VAL A 96 7.64 -1.69 -6.35
N GLN A 97 7.23 -2.93 -6.65
CA GLN A 97 8.15 -4.07 -6.68
C GLN A 97 9.40 -3.82 -7.55
N PRO A 98 9.31 -3.22 -8.76
CA PRO A 98 10.49 -2.98 -9.59
C PRO A 98 11.53 -2.06 -8.93
N ILE A 99 11.10 -1.19 -8.00
CA ILE A 99 12.00 -0.33 -7.23
C ILE A 99 12.79 -1.19 -6.22
N PHE A 100 12.12 -2.11 -5.53
CA PHE A 100 12.78 -3.03 -4.62
C PHE A 100 13.67 -4.03 -5.35
N ASP A 101 13.24 -4.54 -6.50
CA ASP A 101 14.05 -5.44 -7.33
C ASP A 101 15.37 -4.77 -7.73
N LYS A 102 15.29 -3.49 -8.12
CA LYS A 102 16.46 -2.71 -8.56
C LYS A 102 17.40 -2.36 -7.41
N HIS A 103 16.88 -1.99 -6.25
CA HIS A 103 17.66 -1.32 -5.19
C HIS A 103 17.84 -2.13 -3.91
N CYS A 104 17.03 -3.16 -3.68
CA CYS A 104 16.94 -3.80 -2.37
C CYS A 104 17.13 -5.31 -2.41
N VAL A 105 16.60 -6.00 -3.43
CA VAL A 105 16.56 -7.48 -3.50
C VAL A 105 17.95 -8.10 -3.53
N SER A 106 18.98 -7.42 -4.06
CA SER A 106 20.35 -7.95 -4.04
C SER A 106 20.88 -8.32 -2.65
N CYS A 107 20.38 -7.62 -1.61
CA CYS A 107 20.65 -7.92 -0.19
C CYS A 107 19.43 -8.54 0.51
N HIS A 108 18.21 -8.11 0.17
CA HIS A 108 16.98 -8.52 0.84
C HIS A 108 16.24 -9.64 0.09
N ASP A 109 16.87 -10.81 -0.04
CA ASP A 109 16.32 -11.99 -0.74
C ASP A 109 16.43 -13.27 0.12
N TYR A 110 15.71 -14.35 -0.26
CA TYR A 110 15.62 -15.61 0.49
C TYR A 110 16.97 -16.21 0.90
N ASN A 111 18.00 -16.07 0.06
CA ASN A 111 19.32 -16.66 0.27
C ASN A 111 20.35 -15.66 0.82
N LYS A 112 19.88 -14.57 1.43
CA LYS A 112 20.72 -13.50 1.98
C LYS A 112 20.46 -13.33 3.46
N ASP A 113 21.49 -12.92 4.20
CA ASP A 113 21.38 -12.75 5.65
C ASP A 113 20.46 -11.59 6.02
N GLU A 114 20.47 -10.50 5.26
CA GLU A 114 19.55 -9.38 5.42
C GLU A 114 18.11 -9.78 5.08
N GLY A 115 17.94 -10.69 4.11
CA GLY A 115 16.66 -11.30 3.76
C GLY A 115 15.97 -12.04 4.92
N LYS A 116 16.75 -12.63 5.83
CA LYS A 116 16.21 -13.26 7.06
C LYS A 116 15.51 -12.23 7.96
N LYS A 117 16.00 -10.98 7.98
CA LYS A 117 15.39 -9.88 8.74
C LYS A 117 14.20 -9.28 8.00
N LEU A 118 14.37 -8.99 6.72
CA LEU A 118 13.35 -8.43 5.84
C LEU A 118 13.58 -8.96 4.42
N ASN A 119 12.66 -9.75 3.90
CA ASN A 119 12.74 -10.24 2.53
C ASN A 119 11.89 -9.35 1.61
N LEU A 120 12.52 -8.78 0.57
CA LEU A 120 11.89 -7.85 -0.37
C LEU A 120 11.75 -8.45 -1.79
N ALA A 121 11.94 -9.76 -1.92
CA ALA A 121 11.78 -10.45 -3.19
C ALA A 121 10.34 -10.36 -3.74
N GLY A 122 10.25 -10.34 -5.07
CA GLY A 122 9.00 -10.23 -5.81
C GLY A 122 8.18 -11.52 -5.90
N ASP A 123 8.67 -12.62 -5.33
CA ASP A 123 8.09 -13.97 -5.43
C ASP A 123 6.63 -14.01 -5.01
N ARG A 124 5.80 -14.61 -5.86
CA ARG A 124 4.38 -14.80 -5.61
C ARG A 124 4.19 -15.85 -4.54
N THR A 125 3.25 -15.56 -3.64
CA THR A 125 2.78 -16.46 -2.60
C THR A 125 1.31 -16.78 -2.86
N SER A 126 0.63 -17.41 -1.90
CA SER A 126 -0.78 -17.77 -2.01
C SER A 126 -1.71 -16.58 -2.26
N THR A 127 -1.41 -15.38 -1.75
CA THR A 127 -2.34 -14.23 -1.87
C THR A 127 -1.67 -12.95 -2.34
N PHE A 128 -0.41 -12.72 -2.01
CA PHE A 128 0.35 -11.53 -2.43
C PHE A 128 1.73 -11.99 -2.89
N ASN A 129 2.72 -11.10 -2.89
CA ASN A 129 4.12 -11.51 -2.99
C ASN A 129 4.82 -11.42 -1.63
N THR A 130 6.07 -11.87 -1.60
CA THR A 130 6.91 -11.96 -0.40
C THR A 130 7.15 -10.60 0.23
N SER A 131 7.67 -9.65 -0.53
CA SER A 131 7.94 -8.28 -0.07
C SER A 131 6.71 -7.58 0.52
N TYR A 132 5.54 -7.69 -0.11
CA TYR A 132 4.32 -7.08 0.40
C TYR A 132 3.91 -7.69 1.74
N ASN A 133 3.92 -9.02 1.85
CA ASN A 133 3.63 -9.71 3.10
C ASN A 133 4.59 -9.30 4.22
N GLU A 134 5.88 -9.27 3.92
CA GLU A 134 6.94 -8.90 4.84
C GLU A 134 6.76 -7.47 5.37
N LEU A 135 6.57 -6.50 4.46
CA LEU A 135 6.42 -5.09 4.81
C LEU A 135 5.20 -4.83 5.69
N TRP A 136 4.06 -5.44 5.36
CA TRP A 136 2.82 -5.32 6.14
C TRP A 136 2.94 -6.03 7.48
N ARG A 137 3.27 -7.33 7.48
CA ARG A 137 3.20 -8.14 8.70
C ARG A 137 4.26 -7.78 9.73
N LYS A 138 5.46 -7.40 9.28
CA LYS A 138 6.54 -6.92 10.16
C LYS A 138 6.41 -5.42 10.49
N LYS A 139 5.34 -4.75 10.01
CA LYS A 139 5.03 -3.34 10.30
C LYS A 139 6.17 -2.39 9.93
N TYR A 140 6.78 -2.63 8.76
CA TYR A 140 7.73 -1.68 8.16
C TYR A 140 7.02 -0.50 7.51
N ILE A 141 5.76 -0.70 7.14
CA ILE A 141 4.83 0.36 6.76
C ILE A 141 3.79 0.55 7.87
N SER A 142 3.31 1.79 7.98
CA SER A 142 2.29 2.22 8.95
C SER A 142 0.98 2.58 8.25
N SER A 143 0.60 1.77 7.26
CA SER A 143 -0.74 1.82 6.67
C SER A 143 -1.76 1.22 7.65
N ILE A 144 -2.97 1.75 7.67
CA ILE A 144 -4.00 1.38 8.67
C ILE A 144 -5.00 0.35 8.15
N GLY A 145 -4.97 0.00 6.86
CA GLY A 145 -5.86 -0.99 6.27
C GLY A 145 -7.32 -0.62 6.49
N ALA A 146 -8.14 -1.58 6.91
CA ALA A 146 -9.53 -1.37 7.31
C ALA A 146 -9.68 -0.74 8.71
N GLY A 147 -8.60 -0.21 9.29
CA GLY A 147 -8.49 0.27 10.67
C GLY A 147 -9.52 1.35 11.07
N PRO A 148 -9.42 1.87 12.31
CA PRO A 148 -10.48 2.55 13.07
C PRO A 148 -11.35 3.49 12.23
N PHE A 149 -12.66 3.56 12.45
CA PHE A 149 -13.52 4.46 11.66
C PHE A 149 -13.27 5.95 11.98
N GLU A 150 -12.62 6.21 13.12
CA GLU A 150 -12.29 7.54 13.61
C GLU A 150 -11.30 8.27 12.71
N THR A 151 -11.37 9.60 12.77
CA THR A 151 -10.36 10.49 12.20
C THR A 151 -9.02 10.21 12.83
N GLN A 152 -8.03 9.90 11.99
CA GLN A 152 -6.67 9.71 12.46
C GLN A 152 -5.99 11.06 12.64
N GLN A 153 -5.07 11.16 13.59
CA GLN A 153 -4.30 12.38 13.79
C GLN A 153 -3.38 12.62 12.59
N ALA A 154 -3.11 13.89 12.28
CA ALA A 154 -2.16 14.22 11.21
C ALA A 154 -0.80 13.55 11.49
N TYR A 155 -0.14 13.08 10.43
CA TYR A 155 1.14 12.34 10.47
C TYR A 155 1.14 11.02 11.26
N SER A 156 0.02 10.59 11.85
CA SER A 156 0.01 9.40 12.72
C SER A 156 0.08 8.07 11.97
N TRP A 157 -0.10 8.09 10.65
CA TRP A 157 -0.08 6.91 9.79
C TRP A 157 0.44 7.25 8.40
N GLY A 158 0.56 6.24 7.54
CA GLY A 158 1.06 6.39 6.19
C GLY A 158 2.59 6.53 6.16
N SER A 159 3.09 7.25 5.16
CA SER A 159 4.50 7.34 4.80
C SER A 159 5.32 8.02 5.90
N HIS A 160 4.82 9.08 6.54
CA HIS A 160 5.52 9.74 7.67
C HIS A 160 5.75 8.79 8.85
N ALA A 161 4.76 7.97 9.19
CA ALA A 161 4.83 7.04 10.32
C ALA A 161 5.56 5.73 9.98
N SER A 162 5.94 5.50 8.72
CA SER A 162 6.49 4.23 8.24
C SER A 162 7.99 4.11 8.50
N LYS A 163 8.41 2.99 9.13
CA LYS A 163 9.84 2.68 9.37
C LYS A 163 10.64 2.62 8.08
N LEU A 164 10.07 2.03 7.03
CA LEU A 164 10.69 1.94 5.71
C LEU A 164 11.08 3.32 5.18
N VAL A 165 10.16 4.28 5.25
CA VAL A 165 10.37 5.65 4.74
C VAL A 165 11.42 6.37 5.59
N LYS A 166 11.41 6.19 6.92
CA LYS A 166 12.46 6.74 7.80
C LYS A 166 13.85 6.24 7.41
N VAL A 167 14.00 4.95 7.13
CA VAL A 167 15.29 4.35 6.70
C VAL A 167 15.71 4.91 5.34
N ILE A 168 14.79 4.94 4.36
CA ILE A 168 15.09 5.48 3.02
C ILE A 168 15.55 6.94 3.10
N ARG A 169 14.87 7.78 3.90
CA ARG A 169 15.22 9.20 4.06
C ARG A 169 16.53 9.43 4.81
N ALA A 170 16.87 8.56 5.76
CA ALA A 170 18.16 8.61 6.46
C ALA A 170 19.33 8.16 5.58
N GLY A 171 19.04 7.52 4.45
CA GLY A 171 20.04 6.84 3.63
C GLY A 171 20.25 5.39 4.09
N HIS A 172 20.56 4.52 3.14
CA HIS A 172 20.83 3.11 3.41
C HIS A 172 21.98 2.63 2.53
N TYR A 173 23.20 2.68 3.07
CA TYR A 173 24.44 2.46 2.33
C TYR A 173 24.51 3.35 1.09
N ASP A 174 24.87 2.78 -0.06
CA ASP A 174 25.06 3.50 -1.32
C ASP A 174 23.77 3.60 -2.17
N ILE A 175 22.63 3.14 -1.64
CA ILE A 175 21.35 3.16 -2.35
C ILE A 175 20.84 4.59 -2.46
N LYS A 176 20.57 5.01 -3.70
CA LYS A 176 19.99 6.32 -4.02
C LYS A 176 18.76 6.13 -4.89
N LEU A 177 17.60 6.39 -4.31
CA LEU A 177 16.36 6.47 -5.06
C LEU A 177 16.29 7.81 -5.80
N THR A 178 15.82 7.77 -7.04
CA THR A 178 15.34 8.97 -7.70
C THR A 178 14.15 9.55 -6.94
N LYS A 179 13.92 10.87 -7.08
CA LYS A 179 12.69 11.51 -6.58
C LYS A 179 11.43 10.75 -7.02
N ALA A 180 11.45 10.24 -8.25
CA ALA A 180 10.36 9.49 -8.82
C ALA A 180 10.08 8.18 -8.07
N GLU A 181 11.12 7.40 -7.81
CA GLU A 181 11.02 6.12 -7.09
C GLU A 181 10.58 6.34 -5.64
N PHE A 182 11.16 7.34 -4.96
CA PHE A 182 10.77 7.70 -3.59
C PHE A 182 9.28 8.07 -3.49
N GLU A 183 8.84 8.99 -4.35
CA GLU A 183 7.44 9.42 -4.41
C GLU A 183 6.48 8.25 -4.70
N THR A 184 6.90 7.26 -5.51
CA THR A 184 6.09 6.06 -5.77
C THR A 184 5.89 5.20 -4.52
N ILE A 185 6.95 5.00 -3.72
CA ILE A 185 6.87 4.25 -2.47
C ILE A 185 5.97 4.96 -1.46
N VAL A 186 6.17 6.26 -1.23
CA VAL A 186 5.34 7.00 -0.26
C VAL A 186 3.89 7.08 -0.73
N THR A 187 3.64 7.29 -2.03
CA THR A 187 2.28 7.26 -2.58
C THR A 187 1.62 5.90 -2.34
N TRP A 188 2.32 4.79 -2.58
CA TRP A 188 1.76 3.46 -2.31
C TRP A 188 1.32 3.30 -0.86
N ILE A 189 2.18 3.68 0.09
CA ILE A 189 1.89 3.60 1.52
C ILE A 189 0.69 4.49 1.88
N ASP A 190 0.66 5.71 1.34
CA ASP A 190 -0.36 6.73 1.61
C ASP A 190 -1.71 6.42 0.96
N LEU A 191 -1.72 5.66 -0.13
CA LEU A 191 -2.94 5.03 -0.70
C LEU A 191 -3.46 3.87 0.15
N ASN A 192 -2.95 3.71 1.37
CA ASN A 192 -3.23 2.62 2.31
C ASN A 192 -2.70 1.26 1.83
N GLY A 193 -1.59 1.28 1.08
CA GLY A 193 -0.81 0.11 0.71
C GLY A 193 -1.54 -0.95 -0.13
N PRO A 194 -2.29 -0.62 -1.20
CA PRO A 194 -2.99 -1.62 -1.99
C PRO A 194 -2.01 -2.55 -2.71
N TYR A 195 -2.35 -3.83 -2.83
CA TYR A 195 -1.62 -4.78 -3.67
C TYR A 195 -2.23 -4.89 -5.07
N TYR A 196 -3.49 -5.35 -5.12
CA TYR A 196 -4.22 -5.56 -6.37
C TYR A 196 -4.86 -4.27 -6.86
N PRO A 197 -4.82 -3.98 -8.17
CA PRO A 197 -5.51 -2.84 -8.74
C PRO A 197 -7.02 -3.04 -8.82
N ARG A 198 -7.51 -4.29 -8.77
CA ARG A 198 -8.92 -4.65 -8.97
C ARG A 198 -9.36 -5.79 -8.06
N TYR A 199 -10.66 -5.91 -7.85
CA TYR A 199 -11.27 -6.91 -6.97
C TYR A 199 -11.57 -8.25 -7.65
N ASP A 200 -11.69 -8.30 -8.98
CA ASP A 200 -11.96 -9.53 -9.74
C ASP A 200 -10.93 -10.62 -9.48
N SER A 201 -11.38 -11.87 -9.37
CA SER A 201 -10.52 -13.02 -9.11
C SER A 201 -10.88 -14.24 -9.96
N ALA A 202 -9.82 -14.97 -10.34
CA ALA A 202 -9.91 -16.28 -10.99
C ALA A 202 -10.19 -17.43 -10.00
N TYR A 203 -10.06 -17.20 -8.69
CA TYR A 203 -10.16 -18.26 -7.67
C TYR A 203 -11.13 -17.88 -6.54
N PRO A 204 -12.42 -17.61 -6.82
CA PRO A 204 -13.36 -17.09 -5.82
C PRO A 204 -13.56 -18.03 -4.62
N ASP A 205 -13.50 -19.34 -4.83
CA ASP A 205 -13.74 -20.36 -3.79
C ASP A 205 -12.48 -20.76 -3.00
N ASN A 206 -11.31 -20.22 -3.36
CA ASN A 206 -10.04 -20.56 -2.74
C ASN A 206 -9.67 -19.54 -1.64
N LEU A 207 -8.61 -19.85 -0.89
CA LEU A 207 -8.13 -19.00 0.20
C LEU A 207 -7.93 -17.53 -0.26
N ALA A 208 -8.52 -16.61 0.52
CA ALA A 208 -8.56 -15.16 0.24
C ALA A 208 -9.15 -14.79 -1.13
N GLY A 209 -9.89 -15.71 -1.75
CA GLY A 209 -10.41 -15.59 -3.09
C GLY A 209 -9.31 -15.34 -4.12
N ARG A 210 -8.06 -15.75 -3.91
CA ARG A 210 -6.91 -15.44 -4.81
C ARG A 210 -5.88 -16.57 -4.91
N CYS A 211 -5.92 -17.54 -4.01
CA CYS A 211 -4.97 -18.63 -3.99
C CYS A 211 -5.18 -19.59 -5.16
N PRO A 212 -4.13 -19.98 -5.90
CA PRO A 212 -4.26 -20.97 -6.97
C PRO A 212 -4.51 -22.39 -6.44
N PHE A 213 -4.16 -22.67 -5.18
CA PHE A 213 -4.47 -23.94 -4.53
C PHE A 213 -5.90 -23.97 -4.01
N ASN A 214 -6.60 -25.06 -4.30
CA ASN A 214 -7.91 -25.35 -3.71
C ASN A 214 -7.79 -25.79 -2.24
N ASN A 215 -8.93 -25.90 -1.56
CA ASN A 215 -8.97 -26.22 -0.13
C ASN A 215 -8.31 -27.57 0.22
N LYS A 216 -8.48 -28.60 -0.63
CA LYS A 216 -7.84 -29.91 -0.42
C LYS A 216 -6.32 -29.84 -0.55
N GLN A 217 -5.82 -29.07 -1.52
CA GLN A 217 -4.37 -28.87 -1.70
C GLN A 217 -3.77 -28.08 -0.53
N ILE A 218 -4.47 -27.06 -0.03
CA ILE A 218 -4.05 -26.29 1.14
C ILE A 218 -4.01 -27.18 2.40
N GLU A 219 -5.02 -28.01 2.61
CA GLU A 219 -5.06 -28.97 3.72
C GLU A 219 -3.90 -29.97 3.61
N ARG A 220 -3.73 -30.57 2.43
CA ARG A 220 -2.64 -31.53 2.19
C ARG A 220 -1.26 -30.92 2.41
N LEU A 221 -1.04 -29.71 1.90
CA LEU A 221 0.22 -29.00 2.11
C LEU A 221 0.44 -28.68 3.60
N SER A 222 -0.64 -28.37 4.33
CA SER A 222 -0.59 -28.17 5.79
C SER A 222 -0.20 -29.45 6.53
N GLU A 223 -0.70 -30.62 6.12
CA GLU A 223 -0.31 -31.92 6.69
C GLU A 223 1.17 -32.25 6.44
N LEU A 224 1.63 -32.07 5.20
CA LEU A 224 3.01 -32.36 4.81
C LEU A 224 3.99 -31.45 5.56
N THR A 225 3.71 -30.15 5.57
CA THR A 225 4.61 -29.12 6.11
C THR A 225 4.42 -28.87 7.61
N GLY A 226 3.28 -29.24 8.19
CA GLY A 226 2.88 -28.84 9.54
C GLY A 226 2.52 -27.36 9.67
N ILE A 227 2.47 -26.60 8.57
CA ILE A 227 2.16 -25.17 8.56
C ILE A 227 0.65 -24.98 8.38
N PRO A 228 -0.06 -24.29 9.29
CA PRO A 228 -1.51 -24.13 9.19
C PRO A 228 -1.88 -22.98 8.24
N PHE A 229 -1.81 -23.20 6.92
CA PHE A 229 -1.95 -22.15 5.90
C PHE A 229 -3.24 -21.33 6.00
N VAL A 230 -4.37 -21.93 6.36
CA VAL A 230 -5.64 -21.21 6.57
C VAL A 230 -5.51 -20.18 7.70
N LYS A 231 -4.84 -20.55 8.80
CA LYS A 231 -4.62 -19.65 9.95
C LYS A 231 -3.65 -18.52 9.62
N LEU A 232 -2.78 -18.70 8.62
CA LEU A 232 -1.86 -17.65 8.19
C LEU A 232 -2.60 -16.49 7.52
N ALA A 233 -3.77 -16.71 6.93
CA ALA A 233 -4.56 -15.65 6.31
C ALA A 233 -5.16 -14.65 7.33
N ALA A 234 -5.11 -14.97 8.64
CA ALA A 234 -5.56 -14.06 9.68
C ALA A 234 -4.65 -12.83 9.79
N HIS A 235 -5.26 -11.66 9.93
CA HIS A 235 -4.56 -10.37 10.01
C HIS A 235 -3.79 -10.17 11.34
N ASN A 236 -4.14 -10.93 12.38
CA ASN A 236 -3.58 -10.81 13.72
C ASN A 236 -2.37 -11.72 13.97
N ASN A 237 -1.98 -12.55 12.99
CA ASN A 237 -0.84 -13.45 13.10
C ASN A 237 0.25 -13.09 12.08
N ASN A 238 1.52 -13.28 12.45
CA ASN A 238 2.67 -13.01 11.59
C ASN A 238 3.63 -14.19 11.54
N SER A 239 3.41 -15.10 10.59
CA SER A 239 4.38 -16.14 10.26
C SER A 239 5.17 -15.85 8.98
N GLY A 240 5.08 -14.61 8.47
CA GLY A 240 5.68 -14.23 7.19
C GLY A 240 5.14 -15.02 5.98
N PRO A 241 5.73 -14.81 4.79
CA PRO A 241 5.45 -15.63 3.62
C PRO A 241 6.01 -17.04 3.81
N GLN A 242 5.17 -18.06 3.58
CA GLN A 242 5.54 -19.47 3.73
C GLN A 242 5.75 -20.21 2.41
N LEU A 243 5.33 -19.58 1.30
CA LEU A 243 5.43 -20.11 -0.06
C LEU A 243 6.19 -19.12 -0.93
N SER A 244 6.98 -19.63 -1.87
CA SER A 244 7.38 -18.94 -3.08
C SER A 244 7.01 -19.81 -4.28
N PHE A 245 6.10 -19.34 -5.14
CA PHE A 245 5.76 -20.07 -6.37
C PHE A 245 6.80 -19.87 -7.47
N ASP A 246 7.56 -18.78 -7.42
CA ASP A 246 8.61 -18.49 -8.39
C ASP A 246 9.88 -19.32 -8.10
N ARG A 247 10.14 -19.61 -6.83
CA ARG A 247 11.26 -20.44 -6.35
C ARG A 247 10.79 -21.43 -5.27
N PRO A 248 10.01 -22.48 -5.63
CA PRO A 248 9.38 -23.40 -4.66
C PRO A 248 10.32 -24.02 -3.64
N HIS A 249 11.55 -24.38 -4.05
CA HIS A 249 12.57 -24.96 -3.18
C HIS A 249 13.04 -24.01 -2.06
N LEU A 250 12.83 -22.69 -2.19
CA LEU A 250 13.13 -21.70 -1.16
C LEU A 250 11.93 -21.40 -0.23
N SER A 251 10.81 -22.09 -0.42
CA SER A 251 9.61 -21.89 0.40
C SER A 251 9.90 -22.24 1.87
N PRO A 252 9.69 -21.30 2.82
CA PRO A 252 9.97 -21.55 4.23
C PRO A 252 9.19 -22.73 4.83
N CYS A 253 8.01 -23.07 4.29
CA CYS A 253 7.24 -24.23 4.75
C CYS A 253 7.96 -25.58 4.55
N LEU A 254 8.96 -25.63 3.66
CA LEU A 254 9.75 -26.83 3.39
C LEU A 254 10.92 -27.00 4.37
N ALA A 255 11.25 -26.00 5.19
CA ALA A 255 12.45 -25.98 6.03
C ALA A 255 12.55 -27.14 7.06
N LYS A 256 11.43 -27.80 7.39
CA LYS A 256 11.42 -28.98 8.27
C LYS A 256 12.05 -30.22 7.63
N PHE A 257 12.07 -30.28 6.29
CA PHE A 257 12.59 -31.44 5.57
C PHE A 257 14.11 -31.28 5.44
N LYS A 258 14.86 -32.17 6.08
CA LYS A 258 16.33 -32.18 6.00
C LYS A 258 16.87 -32.86 4.74
N ASP A 259 16.04 -33.72 4.14
CA ASP A 259 16.40 -34.55 2.99
C ASP A 259 15.46 -34.22 1.82
N PRO A 260 15.99 -33.60 0.73
CA PRO A 260 15.21 -33.30 -0.47
C PRO A 260 14.70 -34.54 -1.22
N SER A 261 15.23 -35.73 -0.95
CA SER A 261 14.72 -36.98 -1.54
C SER A 261 13.50 -37.54 -0.80
N ASN A 262 13.13 -36.94 0.34
CA ASN A 262 11.98 -37.37 1.11
C ASN A 262 10.70 -37.28 0.24
N PRO A 263 9.91 -38.36 0.10
CA PRO A 263 8.69 -38.34 -0.71
C PRO A 263 7.71 -37.23 -0.32
N LYS A 264 7.63 -36.89 0.98
CA LYS A 264 6.78 -35.80 1.47
C LYS A 264 7.31 -34.41 1.11
N TYR A 265 8.63 -34.26 0.98
CA TYR A 265 9.22 -33.02 0.47
C TYR A 265 8.89 -32.86 -1.01
N MET A 266 9.10 -33.92 -1.80
CA MET A 266 8.82 -33.92 -3.24
C MET A 266 7.33 -33.71 -3.55
N GLU A 267 6.42 -34.20 -2.71
CA GLU A 267 4.98 -33.94 -2.84
C GLU A 267 4.60 -32.51 -2.42
N ALA A 268 5.29 -31.94 -1.43
CA ALA A 268 5.03 -30.57 -0.98
C ALA A 268 5.61 -29.51 -1.92
N LEU A 269 6.64 -29.86 -2.70
CA LEU A 269 7.31 -29.02 -3.69
C LEU A 269 6.50 -28.92 -4.99
#